data_AF-A0A522FIJ4-F1
#
_entry.id   AF-A0A522FIJ4-F1
#
_cell.length_a   1.000
_cell.length_b   1.000
_cell.length_c   1.000
_cell.angle_alpha   90.00
_cell.angle_beta   90.00
_cell.angle_gamma   90.00
#
_symmetry.space_group_name_H-M   'P 1'
#
loop_
_entity.id
_entity.type
_entity.pdbx_description
1 polymer ?
#
loop_
_entity_poly.entity_id
_entity_poly.type
_entity_poly.pdbx_seq_one_letter_code
_entity_poly.pdbx_strand_id
1 'polypeptide(L)'
;MDIQKSIKRFTLTATASAIISLHAETAMAASCPVFITGSFLAGMVCDFDVGTGSSVTVGNGGEVGGINMVAYTPSSPSLIAINAGGIIDNSTGIGINISGSLLSNGISNDGTINASNAALQITNGSTVSGGISNGGIMNSTNGTGILINNNSTISGGISNSGTITADTVFVGMTIDSNSIIQGDVTNSGLISTDVGNGILLRSNSAISGGIFNTGTINSDAGSGLTALNSSNIQGNISNTGLISTAIDGISITHASTMGGSILNNG
;
A
#
# COMPACT_ATOMS: atom_id res chain seq x y z
N MET A 1 54.56 -5.22 -24.78
CA MET A 1 54.36 -5.11 -23.32
C MET A 1 52.86 -5.17 -23.10
N ASP A 2 52.33 -6.39 -23.17
CA ASP A 2 50.92 -6.71 -23.03
C ASP A 2 50.71 -7.34 -21.65
N ILE A 3 49.90 -6.70 -20.82
CA ILE A 3 49.46 -7.26 -19.55
C ILE A 3 48.11 -7.95 -19.81
N GLN A 4 48.16 -9.21 -20.25
CA GLN A 4 47.02 -10.11 -20.20
C GLN A 4 46.76 -10.48 -18.74
N LYS A 5 45.73 -9.90 -18.14
CA LYS A 5 45.27 -10.25 -16.78
C LYS A 5 44.64 -11.65 -16.82
N SER A 6 45.39 -12.64 -16.36
CA SER A 6 44.92 -14.01 -16.15
C SER A 6 43.69 -14.03 -15.25
N ILE A 7 42.53 -14.39 -15.80
CA ILE A 7 41.36 -14.79 -15.01
C ILE A 7 41.68 -16.20 -14.49
N LYS A 8 42.06 -16.32 -13.22
CA LYS A 8 42.13 -17.61 -12.55
C LYS A 8 40.73 -18.20 -12.48
N ARG A 9 40.45 -19.21 -13.30
CA ARG A 9 39.31 -20.11 -13.12
C ARG A 9 39.55 -20.89 -11.83
N PHE A 10 38.74 -20.67 -10.81
CA PHE A 10 38.72 -21.51 -9.61
C PHE A 10 37.86 -22.75 -9.91
N THR A 11 38.49 -23.92 -9.98
CA THR A 11 37.79 -25.20 -9.94
C THR A 11 37.62 -25.58 -8.46
N LEU A 12 36.41 -25.50 -7.91
CA LEU A 12 36.12 -26.10 -6.60
C LEU A 12 35.90 -27.60 -6.79
N THR A 13 36.82 -28.40 -6.25
CA THR A 13 36.63 -29.85 -6.09
C THR A 13 36.06 -30.10 -4.71
N ALA A 14 34.76 -30.40 -4.61
CA ALA A 14 34.13 -30.76 -3.34
C ALA A 14 34.43 -32.24 -3.02
N THR A 15 35.25 -32.48 -2.00
CA THR A 15 35.33 -33.77 -1.32
C THR A 15 34.35 -33.77 -0.15
N ALA A 16 33.59 -34.86 -0.02
CA ALA A 16 32.57 -35.19 0.99
C ALA A 16 32.24 -34.16 2.09
N SER A 17 30.95 -33.78 2.13
CA SER A 17 30.24 -33.20 3.28
C SER A 17 30.74 -31.86 3.82
N ALA A 18 30.82 -30.85 2.97
CA ALA A 18 30.63 -29.47 3.38
C ALA A 18 29.24 -29.01 2.93
N ILE A 19 28.30 -28.85 3.88
CA ILE A 19 27.07 -28.09 3.63
C ILE A 19 27.52 -26.63 3.55
N ILE A 20 27.74 -26.16 2.33
CA ILE A 20 27.89 -24.75 2.04
C ILE A 20 26.48 -24.16 2.14
N SER A 21 26.15 -23.56 3.29
CA SER A 21 24.99 -22.67 3.40
C SER A 21 25.36 -21.35 2.72
N LEU A 22 25.18 -21.31 1.40
CA LEU A 22 25.09 -20.05 0.67
C LEU A 22 23.74 -19.44 1.02
N HIS A 23 23.72 -18.53 1.99
CA HIS A 23 22.63 -17.55 2.05
C HIS A 23 22.72 -16.76 0.75
N ALA A 24 21.76 -16.98 -0.15
CA ALA A 24 21.66 -16.22 -1.38
C ALA A 24 21.18 -14.80 -1.06
N GLU A 25 22.09 -13.97 -0.53
CA GLU A 25 22.01 -12.53 -0.73
C GLU A 25 22.13 -12.26 -2.24
N THR A 26 21.30 -11.35 -2.77
CA THR A 26 21.19 -10.88 -4.17
C THR A 26 20.25 -11.63 -5.10
N ALA A 27 18.99 -11.80 -4.69
CA ALA A 27 17.91 -11.78 -5.68
C ALA A 27 17.69 -10.32 -6.13
N MET A 28 18.51 -9.85 -7.07
CA MET A 28 18.22 -8.63 -7.82
C MET A 28 17.03 -8.91 -8.72
N ALA A 29 15.82 -8.59 -8.28
CA ALA A 29 14.72 -8.46 -9.22
C ALA A 29 15.03 -7.25 -10.11
N ALA A 30 15.36 -7.53 -11.36
CA ALA A 30 15.49 -6.52 -12.40
C ALA A 30 14.17 -5.76 -12.55
N SER A 31 14.27 -4.51 -12.99
CA SER A 31 13.31 -3.41 -13.15
C SER A 31 12.00 -3.71 -13.92
N CYS A 32 11.39 -4.87 -13.70
CA CYS A 32 10.12 -5.28 -14.29
C CYS A 32 9.06 -5.38 -13.18
N PRO A 33 7.83 -4.94 -13.42
CA PRO A 33 6.73 -5.21 -12.51
C PRO A 33 6.43 -6.72 -12.46
N VAL A 34 6.08 -7.21 -11.27
CA VAL A 34 5.58 -8.57 -11.04
C VAL A 34 4.12 -8.63 -11.50
N PHE A 35 3.79 -9.53 -12.42
CA PHE A 35 2.42 -9.73 -12.89
C PHE A 35 1.81 -11.01 -12.29
N ILE A 36 0.62 -10.89 -11.72
CA ILE A 36 -0.13 -11.98 -11.09
C ILE A 36 -1.49 -12.06 -11.76
N THR A 37 -1.82 -13.19 -12.39
CA THR A 37 -3.09 -13.38 -13.11
C THR A 37 -3.72 -14.76 -12.85
N GLY A 38 -5.05 -14.82 -12.84
CA GLY A 38 -5.79 -16.07 -12.64
C GLY A 38 -5.66 -16.63 -11.22
N SER A 39 -5.44 -17.93 -11.08
CA SER A 39 -5.28 -18.59 -9.77
C SER A 39 -3.84 -19.02 -9.46
N PHE A 40 -2.88 -18.68 -10.32
CA PHE A 40 -1.48 -19.12 -10.23
C PHE A 40 -0.52 -17.93 -10.29
N LEU A 41 0.51 -17.95 -9.44
CA LEU A 41 1.65 -17.03 -9.49
C LEU A 41 2.66 -17.55 -10.53
N ALA A 42 2.85 -16.84 -11.65
CA ALA A 42 3.83 -17.18 -12.68
C ALA A 42 4.96 -16.14 -12.71
N GLY A 43 6.14 -16.47 -12.17
CA GLY A 43 7.33 -15.60 -12.21
C GLY A 43 8.15 -15.63 -10.93
N MET A 44 9.45 -15.31 -11.05
CA MET A 44 10.41 -15.26 -9.94
C MET A 44 10.02 -14.16 -8.95
N VAL A 45 9.48 -14.57 -7.81
CA VAL A 45 9.24 -13.71 -6.64
C VAL A 45 10.36 -13.98 -5.65
N CYS A 46 10.98 -12.93 -5.12
CA CYS A 46 12.10 -13.06 -4.21
C CYS A 46 11.61 -13.63 -2.88
N ASP A 47 12.00 -14.88 -2.62
CA ASP A 47 11.83 -15.66 -1.38
C ASP A 47 10.39 -16.10 -1.06
N PHE A 48 10.17 -17.42 -1.16
CA PHE A 48 8.91 -18.08 -0.88
C PHE A 48 9.06 -18.97 0.35
N ASP A 49 8.42 -18.63 1.46
CA ASP A 49 8.02 -19.65 2.43
C ASP A 49 6.75 -20.34 1.90
N VAL A 50 6.93 -21.56 1.39
CA VAL A 50 5.88 -22.40 0.78
C VAL A 50 4.96 -23.08 1.80
N GLY A 51 4.95 -22.61 3.05
CA GLY A 51 4.08 -23.15 4.11
C GLY A 51 2.63 -22.64 4.13
N THR A 52 2.33 -21.45 3.58
CA THR A 52 1.06 -20.72 3.93
C THR A 52 0.22 -20.17 2.77
N GLY A 53 0.44 -20.60 1.52
CA GLY A 53 -0.42 -20.25 0.38
C GLY A 53 0.16 -19.19 -0.57
N SER A 54 -0.62 -18.87 -1.60
CA SER A 54 -0.24 -18.04 -2.75
C SER A 54 -0.07 -16.55 -2.37
N SER A 55 1.09 -16.21 -1.80
CA SER A 55 1.45 -14.90 -1.28
C SER A 55 2.68 -14.31 -1.99
N VAL A 56 2.84 -12.99 -1.89
CA VAL A 56 4.01 -12.26 -2.40
C VAL A 56 4.73 -11.60 -1.24
N THR A 57 6.04 -11.82 -1.13
CA THR A 57 6.89 -11.14 -0.15
C THR A 57 8.03 -10.43 -0.86
N VAL A 58 8.32 -9.19 -0.45
CA VAL A 58 9.50 -8.42 -0.86
C VAL A 58 10.28 -8.06 0.40
N GLY A 59 11.56 -8.40 0.49
CA GLY A 59 12.37 -8.17 1.69
C GLY A 59 13.87 -8.31 1.44
N ASN A 60 14.68 -8.24 2.50
CA ASN A 60 16.14 -8.49 2.47
C ASN A 60 16.92 -7.62 1.44
N GLY A 61 16.53 -6.35 1.24
CA GLY A 61 17.17 -5.48 0.25
C GLY A 61 16.71 -5.73 -1.19
N GLY A 62 15.71 -6.58 -1.40
CA GLY A 62 15.12 -6.82 -2.71
C GLY A 62 14.31 -5.62 -3.20
N GLU A 63 14.52 -5.25 -4.46
CA GLU A 63 13.81 -4.16 -5.15
C GLU A 63 13.00 -4.73 -6.32
N VAL A 64 11.72 -4.35 -6.44
CA VAL A 64 10.85 -4.74 -7.57
C VAL A 64 10.21 -3.52 -8.23
N GLY A 65 10.00 -3.57 -9.55
CA GLY A 65 9.45 -2.45 -10.33
C GLY A 65 7.95 -2.18 -10.17
N GLY A 66 7.29 -2.87 -9.23
CA GLY A 66 5.84 -2.84 -9.01
C GLY A 66 5.22 -4.23 -8.89
N ILE A 67 4.03 -4.32 -8.33
CA ILE A 67 3.19 -5.53 -8.26
C ILE A 67 1.88 -5.23 -8.96
N ASN A 68 1.53 -6.02 -9.97
CA ASN A 68 0.28 -5.89 -10.71
C ASN A 68 -0.52 -7.19 -10.65
N MET A 69 -1.60 -7.17 -9.87
CA MET A 69 -2.48 -8.29 -9.62
C MET A 69 -3.82 -8.07 -10.33
N VAL A 70 -4.14 -8.93 -11.29
CA VAL A 70 -5.31 -8.76 -12.17
C VAL A 70 -6.11 -10.06 -12.24
N ALA A 71 -7.41 -9.97 -11.95
CA ALA A 71 -8.32 -11.11 -11.96
C ALA A 71 -7.82 -12.29 -11.09
N TYR A 72 -7.18 -11.98 -9.96
CA TYR A 72 -6.59 -12.97 -9.07
C TYR A 72 -7.56 -13.41 -7.98
N THR A 73 -7.94 -14.69 -7.97
CA THR A 73 -8.91 -15.26 -7.03
C THR A 73 -8.41 -16.59 -6.47
N PRO A 74 -7.50 -16.56 -5.48
CA PRO A 74 -6.89 -17.78 -4.97
C PRO A 74 -7.86 -18.59 -4.13
N SER A 75 -7.70 -19.92 -4.17
CA SER A 75 -8.44 -20.86 -3.31
C SER A 75 -7.86 -21.00 -1.91
N SER A 76 -6.67 -20.42 -1.68
CA SER A 76 -5.94 -20.43 -0.41
C SER A 76 -5.73 -18.99 0.09
N PRO A 77 -5.44 -18.80 1.39
CA PRO A 77 -5.06 -17.51 1.92
C PRO A 77 -3.91 -16.86 1.11
N SER A 78 -4.00 -15.56 0.90
CA SER A 78 -3.04 -14.78 0.12
C SER A 78 -2.80 -13.43 0.77
N LEU A 79 -1.54 -13.01 0.79
CA LEU A 79 -1.11 -11.71 1.30
C LEU A 79 -0.05 -11.11 0.37
N ILE A 80 0.13 -9.79 0.49
CA ILE A 80 1.31 -9.10 -0.04
C ILE A 80 2.05 -8.49 1.16
N ALA A 81 3.31 -8.85 1.34
CA ALA A 81 4.17 -8.33 2.40
C ALA A 81 5.40 -7.65 1.81
N ILE A 82 5.68 -6.44 2.26
CA ILE A 82 6.89 -5.70 1.96
C ILE A 82 7.58 -5.53 3.30
N ASN A 83 8.50 -6.43 3.60
CA ASN A 83 9.21 -6.45 4.87
C ASN A 83 10.24 -5.33 4.93
N ALA A 84 10.77 -5.06 6.13
CA ALA A 84 11.85 -4.10 6.32
C ALA A 84 13.01 -4.34 5.32
N GLY A 85 13.44 -3.27 4.64
CA GLY A 85 14.46 -3.31 3.60
C GLY A 85 13.97 -3.82 2.22
N GLY A 86 12.72 -4.29 2.10
CA GLY A 86 12.09 -4.52 0.80
C GLY A 86 11.69 -3.20 0.14
N ILE A 87 11.92 -3.10 -1.16
CA ILE A 87 11.64 -1.90 -1.96
C ILE A 87 10.74 -2.27 -3.13
N ILE A 88 9.66 -1.52 -3.31
CA ILE A 88 8.93 -1.42 -4.57
C ILE A 88 9.24 -0.03 -5.13
N ASP A 89 9.78 0.05 -6.34
CA ASP A 89 10.03 1.32 -7.02
C ASP A 89 9.43 1.31 -8.43
N ASN A 90 8.28 1.94 -8.59
CA ASN A 90 7.61 2.11 -9.88
C ASN A 90 7.53 3.59 -10.27
N SER A 91 8.64 4.12 -10.79
CA SER A 91 8.79 5.54 -11.16
C SER A 91 7.87 6.04 -12.27
N THR A 92 7.08 5.17 -12.91
CA THR A 92 6.17 5.55 -14.02
C THR A 92 4.72 5.15 -13.80
N GLY A 93 4.44 4.39 -12.73
CA GLY A 93 3.18 3.70 -12.58
C GLY A 93 2.74 3.54 -11.14
N ILE A 94 2.09 2.42 -10.87
CA ILE A 94 1.51 2.08 -9.57
C ILE A 94 2.45 1.10 -8.86
N GLY A 95 2.72 1.33 -7.58
CA GLY A 95 3.54 0.45 -6.75
C GLY A 95 2.89 -0.93 -6.61
N ILE A 96 1.68 -0.98 -6.05
CA ILE A 96 0.86 -2.20 -5.98
C ILE A 96 -0.51 -1.92 -6.59
N ASN A 97 -0.84 -2.60 -7.69
CA ASN A 97 -2.13 -2.51 -8.35
C ASN A 97 -2.92 -3.82 -8.16
N ILE A 98 -4.08 -3.74 -7.51
CA ILE A 98 -5.01 -4.85 -7.30
C ILE A 98 -6.28 -4.57 -8.10
N SER A 99 -6.53 -5.32 -9.16
CA SER A 99 -7.62 -5.09 -10.10
C SER A 99 -8.46 -6.35 -10.29
N GLY A 100 -9.77 -6.29 -10.03
CA GLY A 100 -10.68 -7.44 -10.10
C GLY A 100 -10.23 -8.66 -9.31
N SER A 101 -9.58 -8.47 -8.16
CA SER A 101 -8.88 -9.53 -7.43
C SER A 101 -9.34 -9.66 -5.98
N LEU A 102 -9.09 -10.82 -5.36
CA LEU A 102 -9.33 -11.13 -3.97
C LEU A 102 -7.99 -11.37 -3.25
N LEU A 103 -7.74 -10.63 -2.17
CA LEU A 103 -6.61 -10.82 -1.27
C LEU A 103 -7.12 -11.05 0.15
N SER A 104 -6.98 -12.26 0.67
CA SER A 104 -7.68 -12.69 1.89
C SER A 104 -7.01 -12.25 3.19
N ASN A 105 -5.68 -12.19 3.23
CA ASN A 105 -4.92 -11.81 4.43
C ASN A 105 -4.37 -10.37 4.38
N GLY A 106 -4.70 -9.61 3.34
CA GLY A 106 -4.38 -8.19 3.28
C GLY A 106 -2.99 -7.85 2.78
N ILE A 107 -2.60 -6.61 3.01
CA ILE A 107 -1.32 -6.03 2.58
C ILE A 107 -0.59 -5.49 3.82
N SER A 108 0.69 -5.84 3.97
CA SER A 108 1.57 -5.31 5.00
C SER A 108 2.78 -4.64 4.37
N ASN A 109 3.07 -3.41 4.74
CA ASN A 109 4.26 -2.68 4.31
C ASN A 109 5.04 -2.18 5.52
N ASP A 110 6.18 -2.81 5.80
CA ASP A 110 7.23 -2.36 6.72
C ASP A 110 8.50 -1.89 5.96
N GLY A 111 8.50 -2.01 4.63
CA GLY A 111 9.57 -1.55 3.75
C GLY A 111 9.24 -0.21 3.08
N THR A 112 9.58 -0.07 1.80
CA THR A 112 9.35 1.15 1.03
C THR A 112 8.61 0.85 -0.27
N ILE A 113 7.56 1.61 -0.55
CA ILE A 113 6.83 1.59 -1.80
C ILE A 113 6.89 3.00 -2.39
N ASN A 114 7.68 3.17 -3.43
CA ASN A 114 7.75 4.38 -4.24
C ASN A 114 7.01 4.16 -5.55
N ALA A 115 6.14 5.10 -5.91
CA ALA A 115 5.39 5.04 -7.15
C ALA A 115 5.20 6.45 -7.74
N SER A 116 4.89 6.52 -9.03
CA SER A 116 4.48 7.77 -9.64
C SER A 116 2.99 8.07 -9.41
N ASN A 117 2.11 7.12 -9.72
CA ASN A 117 0.66 7.36 -9.76
C ASN A 117 -0.09 6.94 -8.50
N ALA A 118 0.25 5.79 -7.93
CA ALA A 118 -0.25 5.41 -6.63
C ALA A 118 0.69 4.41 -5.97
N ALA A 119 1.00 4.60 -4.68
CA ALA A 119 1.77 3.58 -3.96
C ALA A 119 0.94 2.29 -3.87
N LEU A 120 -0.35 2.42 -3.57
CA LEU A 120 -1.31 1.32 -3.55
C LEU A 120 -2.62 1.70 -4.25
N GLN A 121 -3.05 0.87 -5.20
CA GLN A 121 -4.35 0.98 -5.87
C GLN A 121 -5.14 -0.31 -5.72
N ILE A 122 -6.39 -0.20 -5.23
CA ILE A 122 -7.38 -1.27 -5.20
C ILE A 122 -8.57 -0.85 -6.06
N THR A 123 -8.82 -1.59 -7.14
CA THR A 123 -9.74 -1.17 -8.21
C THR A 123 -10.57 -2.32 -8.80
N ASN A 124 -11.58 -1.96 -9.59
CA ASN A 124 -12.36 -2.85 -10.45
C ASN A 124 -13.02 -4.01 -9.70
N GLY A 125 -13.71 -3.73 -8.60
CA GLY A 125 -14.42 -4.75 -7.80
C GLY A 125 -13.50 -5.62 -6.97
N SER A 126 -12.28 -5.16 -6.66
CA SER A 126 -11.34 -5.92 -5.84
C SER A 126 -11.77 -5.96 -4.37
N THR A 127 -11.40 -7.04 -3.68
CA THR A 127 -11.61 -7.20 -2.23
C THR A 127 -10.30 -7.51 -1.52
N VAL A 128 -9.98 -6.72 -0.49
CA VAL A 128 -8.85 -6.97 0.42
C VAL A 128 -9.42 -7.24 1.82
N SER A 129 -9.50 -8.51 2.22
CA SER A 129 -10.21 -8.92 3.43
C SER A 129 -9.40 -8.64 4.70
N GLY A 130 -8.09 -8.88 4.69
CA GLY A 130 -7.23 -8.68 5.87
C GLY A 130 -6.89 -7.22 6.20
N GLY A 131 -7.33 -6.28 5.37
CA GLY A 131 -7.01 -4.86 5.52
C GLY A 131 -5.65 -4.47 4.93
N ILE A 132 -5.22 -3.26 5.23
CA ILE A 132 -3.95 -2.68 4.80
C ILE A 132 -3.21 -2.15 6.03
N SER A 133 -1.97 -2.58 6.24
CA SER A 133 -1.09 -2.07 7.29
C SER A 133 0.16 -1.43 6.69
N ASN A 134 0.50 -0.24 7.15
CA ASN A 134 1.70 0.50 6.77
C ASN A 134 2.51 0.88 8.01
N GLY A 135 3.56 0.11 8.30
CA GLY A 135 4.62 0.49 9.23
C GLY A 135 5.82 1.16 8.56
N GLY A 136 5.92 1.06 7.23
CA GLY A 136 6.99 1.61 6.41
C GLY A 136 6.60 2.89 5.66
N ILE A 137 7.09 3.03 4.43
CA ILE A 137 6.85 4.20 3.57
C ILE A 137 5.99 3.79 2.37
N MET A 138 4.91 4.54 2.13
CA MET A 138 4.14 4.56 0.89
C MET A 138 4.18 5.96 0.29
N ASN A 139 4.93 6.13 -0.78
CA ASN A 139 5.16 7.42 -1.43
C ASN A 139 4.66 7.42 -2.87
N SER A 140 3.86 8.43 -3.22
CA SER A 140 3.42 8.70 -4.59
C SER A 140 3.85 10.09 -5.03
N THR A 141 4.65 10.20 -6.09
CA THR A 141 5.25 11.48 -6.52
C THR A 141 4.36 12.32 -7.44
N ASN A 142 3.40 11.70 -8.12
CA ASN A 142 2.50 12.34 -9.07
C ASN A 142 1.11 11.68 -9.01
N GLY A 143 0.67 11.37 -7.80
CA GLY A 143 -0.55 10.60 -7.62
C GLY A 143 -0.94 10.34 -6.18
N THR A 144 -1.93 9.47 -5.97
CA THR A 144 -2.54 9.25 -4.65
C THR A 144 -1.76 8.23 -3.86
N GLY A 145 -1.47 8.46 -2.57
CA GLY A 145 -0.77 7.48 -1.73
C GLY A 145 -1.48 6.12 -1.73
N ILE A 146 -2.74 6.11 -1.28
CA ILE A 146 -3.64 4.95 -1.33
C ILE A 146 -4.93 5.31 -2.08
N LEU A 147 -5.21 4.61 -3.17
CA LEU A 147 -6.44 4.78 -3.97
C LEU A 147 -7.31 3.52 -3.92
N ILE A 148 -8.54 3.67 -3.44
CA ILE A 148 -9.55 2.60 -3.46
C ILE A 148 -10.72 3.10 -4.31
N ASN A 149 -10.94 2.49 -5.46
CA ASN A 149 -11.96 2.96 -6.40
C ASN A 149 -12.68 1.82 -7.12
N ASN A 150 -13.68 2.18 -7.93
CA ASN A 150 -14.43 1.30 -8.82
C ASN A 150 -15.02 0.08 -8.10
N ASN A 151 -15.89 0.33 -7.13
CA ASN A 151 -16.64 -0.68 -6.38
C ASN A 151 -15.76 -1.66 -5.58
N SER A 152 -14.61 -1.21 -5.09
CA SER A 152 -13.67 -2.05 -4.34
C SER A 152 -13.98 -2.05 -2.84
N THR A 153 -13.58 -3.10 -2.15
CA THR A 153 -13.88 -3.30 -0.72
C THR A 153 -12.62 -3.64 0.09
N ILE A 154 -12.42 -2.94 1.20
CA ILE A 154 -11.43 -3.29 2.23
C ILE A 154 -12.17 -3.72 3.49
N SER A 155 -12.10 -4.99 3.85
CA SER A 155 -12.87 -5.49 5.00
C SER A 155 -12.19 -5.19 6.34
N GLY A 156 -10.86 -5.39 6.41
CA GLY A 156 -10.09 -5.26 7.65
C GLY A 156 -9.74 -3.83 8.07
N GLY A 157 -10.11 -2.81 7.29
CA GLY A 157 -9.71 -1.42 7.55
C GLY A 157 -8.30 -1.09 7.04
N ILE A 158 -7.82 0.09 7.44
CA ILE A 158 -6.50 0.61 7.09
C ILE A 158 -5.81 1.12 8.35
N SER A 159 -4.56 0.72 8.55
CA SER A 159 -3.72 1.19 9.66
C SER A 159 -2.40 1.75 9.15
N ASN A 160 -2.15 3.02 9.44
CA ASN A 160 -0.90 3.70 9.15
C ASN A 160 -0.18 4.04 10.45
N SER A 161 0.94 3.36 10.71
CA SER A 161 1.91 3.71 11.77
C SER A 161 3.22 4.25 11.20
N GLY A 162 3.45 4.08 9.89
CA GLY A 162 4.54 4.67 9.13
C GLY A 162 4.13 5.96 8.41
N THR A 163 4.56 6.10 7.17
CA THR A 163 4.38 7.32 6.36
C THR A 163 3.62 7.01 5.08
N ILE A 164 2.58 7.80 4.81
CA ILE A 164 1.91 7.89 3.52
C ILE A 164 2.10 9.31 2.99
N THR A 165 2.70 9.45 1.82
CA THR A 165 2.92 10.73 1.14
C THR A 165 2.30 10.72 -0.25
N ALA A 166 1.66 11.84 -0.60
CA ALA A 166 1.20 12.13 -1.94
C ALA A 166 1.65 13.55 -2.29
N ASP A 167 2.65 13.65 -3.17
CA ASP A 167 3.24 14.92 -3.54
C ASP A 167 2.31 15.66 -4.52
N THR A 168 2.56 16.96 -4.71
CA THR A 168 1.88 17.82 -5.69
C THR A 168 0.38 18.01 -5.41
N VAL A 169 -0.51 17.70 -6.35
CA VAL A 169 -1.95 18.02 -6.29
C VAL A 169 -2.83 16.89 -5.79
N PHE A 170 -2.22 15.82 -5.28
CA PHE A 170 -2.91 14.57 -5.01
C PHE A 170 -3.19 14.35 -3.52
N VAL A 171 -4.01 13.33 -3.28
CA VAL A 171 -4.60 13.01 -1.98
C VAL A 171 -3.79 11.90 -1.31
N GLY A 172 -3.63 11.94 0.01
CA GLY A 172 -2.92 10.90 0.76
C GLY A 172 -3.66 9.56 0.66
N MET A 173 -4.97 9.57 0.98
CA MET A 173 -5.86 8.43 0.87
C MET A 173 -7.18 8.82 0.20
N THR A 174 -7.55 8.16 -0.89
CA THR A 174 -8.85 8.36 -1.56
C THR A 174 -9.68 7.08 -1.55
N ILE A 175 -10.94 7.21 -1.11
CA ILE A 175 -11.99 6.21 -1.30
C ILE A 175 -13.02 6.81 -2.27
N ASP A 176 -13.25 6.12 -3.39
CA ASP A 176 -14.05 6.66 -4.49
C ASP A 176 -14.95 5.62 -5.15
N SER A 177 -15.94 6.09 -5.91
CA SER A 177 -16.70 5.31 -6.88
C SER A 177 -17.33 4.06 -6.27
N ASN A 178 -18.23 4.28 -5.31
CA ASN A 178 -18.95 3.24 -4.54
C ASN A 178 -18.04 2.25 -3.80
N SER A 179 -16.79 2.60 -3.53
CA SER A 179 -15.88 1.76 -2.75
C SER A 179 -16.12 1.90 -1.25
N ILE A 180 -15.85 0.83 -0.52
CA ILE A 180 -16.19 0.71 0.90
C ILE A 180 -14.98 0.22 1.70
N ILE A 181 -14.70 0.89 2.81
CA ILE A 181 -13.87 0.34 3.89
C ILE A 181 -14.82 -0.10 5.01
N GLN A 182 -14.89 -1.40 5.30
CA GLN A 182 -15.79 -1.90 6.35
C GLN A 182 -15.19 -1.70 7.75
N GLY A 183 -13.87 -1.81 7.86
CA GLY A 183 -13.14 -1.55 9.11
C GLY A 183 -12.85 -0.08 9.36
N ASP A 184 -12.03 0.18 10.37
CA ASP A 184 -11.58 1.52 10.74
C ASP A 184 -10.44 2.01 9.84
N VAL A 185 -10.30 3.33 9.73
CA VAL A 185 -9.10 3.99 9.21
C VAL A 185 -8.36 4.60 10.39
N THR A 186 -7.17 4.10 10.67
CA THR A 186 -6.34 4.52 11.81
C THR A 186 -5.03 5.13 11.32
N ASN A 187 -4.71 6.33 11.79
CA ASN A 187 -3.44 7.01 11.54
C ASN A 187 -2.75 7.29 12.88
N SER A 188 -1.69 6.54 13.15
CA SER A 188 -0.76 6.75 14.27
C SER A 188 0.62 7.26 13.80
N GLY A 189 0.88 7.22 12.49
CA GLY A 189 2.05 7.78 11.85
C GLY A 189 1.75 9.10 11.14
N LEU A 190 2.28 9.26 9.93
CA LEU A 190 2.13 10.46 9.10
C LEU A 190 1.32 10.16 7.83
N ILE A 191 0.32 10.98 7.56
CA ILE A 191 -0.26 11.18 6.24
C ILE A 191 0.07 12.63 5.84
N SER A 192 0.83 12.83 4.76
CA SER A 192 1.22 14.16 4.31
C SER A 192 0.90 14.38 2.84
N THR A 193 0.35 15.54 2.53
CA THR A 193 0.05 15.99 1.16
C THR A 193 0.45 17.45 0.96
N ASP A 194 0.90 17.79 -0.24
CA ASP A 194 1.25 19.18 -0.57
C ASP A 194 -0.03 20.00 -0.83
N VAL A 195 -0.91 19.55 -1.74
CA VAL A 195 -2.11 20.34 -2.10
C VAL A 195 -3.42 19.57 -1.93
N GLY A 196 -3.45 18.26 -2.19
CA GLY A 196 -4.68 17.49 -2.03
C GLY A 196 -5.03 17.22 -0.57
N ASN A 197 -6.16 16.57 -0.36
CA ASN A 197 -6.64 16.25 0.98
C ASN A 197 -5.83 15.12 1.62
N GLY A 198 -5.78 15.06 2.96
CA GLY A 198 -5.19 13.93 3.67
C GLY A 198 -5.99 12.65 3.43
N ILE A 199 -7.28 12.66 3.78
CA ILE A 199 -8.24 11.58 3.55
C ILE A 199 -9.46 12.14 2.81
N LEU A 200 -9.79 11.56 1.65
CA LEU A 200 -10.91 11.97 0.81
C LEU A 200 -11.86 10.79 0.54
N LEU A 201 -13.13 10.98 0.88
CA LEU A 201 -14.24 10.14 0.46
C LEU A 201 -15.06 10.88 -0.60
N ARG A 202 -15.31 10.25 -1.75
CA ARG A 202 -16.14 10.82 -2.81
C ARG A 202 -16.94 9.77 -3.61
N SER A 203 -17.96 10.25 -4.31
CA SER A 203 -18.75 9.47 -5.27
C SER A 203 -19.40 8.22 -4.66
N ASN A 204 -20.27 8.43 -3.66
CA ASN A 204 -20.99 7.39 -2.92
C ASN A 204 -20.08 6.37 -2.22
N SER A 205 -18.88 6.79 -1.83
CA SER A 205 -17.97 5.94 -1.04
C SER A 205 -18.38 5.88 0.43
N ALA A 206 -17.93 4.85 1.15
CA ALA A 206 -18.23 4.72 2.56
C ALA A 206 -17.07 4.17 3.40
N ILE A 207 -17.04 4.59 4.67
CA ILE A 207 -16.31 3.92 5.74
C ILE A 207 -17.35 3.48 6.77
N SER A 208 -17.51 2.17 6.96
CA SER A 208 -18.43 1.61 7.97
C SER A 208 -17.87 1.71 9.39
N GLY A 209 -16.53 1.69 9.53
CA GLY A 209 -15.84 1.99 10.77
C GLY A 209 -15.73 3.50 11.04
N GLY A 210 -14.83 3.84 11.96
CA GLY A 210 -14.44 5.22 12.26
C GLY A 210 -13.12 5.65 11.61
N ILE A 211 -12.79 6.92 11.79
CA ILE A 211 -11.47 7.48 11.45
C ILE A 211 -10.80 7.93 12.75
N PHE A 212 -9.63 7.39 13.05
CA PHE A 212 -8.89 7.66 14.28
C PHE A 212 -7.51 8.20 13.96
N ASN A 213 -7.25 9.44 14.33
CA ASN A 213 -5.94 10.07 14.19
C ASN A 213 -5.31 10.27 15.57
N THR A 214 -4.25 9.52 15.86
CA THR A 214 -3.34 9.75 17.00
C THR A 214 -1.98 10.28 16.52
N GLY A 215 -1.70 10.19 15.21
CA GLY A 215 -0.51 10.71 14.55
C GLY A 215 -0.74 12.09 13.94
N THR A 216 -0.19 12.31 12.75
CA THR A 216 -0.31 13.57 12.00
C THR A 216 -0.98 13.35 10.65
N ILE A 217 -2.00 14.16 10.36
CA ILE A 217 -2.52 14.38 9.01
C ILE A 217 -2.16 15.82 8.65
N ASN A 218 -1.27 15.98 7.66
CA ASN A 218 -0.83 17.27 7.17
C ASN A 218 -1.25 17.45 5.71
N SER A 219 -1.88 18.58 5.40
CA SER A 219 -2.27 18.95 4.04
C SER A 219 -1.96 20.42 3.80
N ASP A 220 -0.81 20.72 3.18
CA ASP A 220 -0.23 22.07 3.16
C ASP A 220 -1.13 23.11 2.47
N ALA A 221 -1.85 22.72 1.42
CA ALA A 221 -2.86 23.55 0.76
C ALA A 221 -4.25 22.91 0.66
N GLY A 222 -4.45 21.74 1.30
CA GLY A 222 -5.69 20.96 1.25
C GLY A 222 -6.48 20.96 2.57
N SER A 223 -7.51 20.09 2.61
CA SER A 223 -8.25 19.77 3.85
C SER A 223 -7.78 18.43 4.43
N GLY A 224 -7.92 18.23 5.73
CA GLY A 224 -7.39 17.04 6.41
C GLY A 224 -8.23 15.82 6.11
N LEU A 225 -9.51 15.88 6.44
CA LEU A 225 -10.51 14.85 6.15
C LEU A 225 -11.67 15.48 5.40
N THR A 226 -12.06 14.89 4.27
CA THR A 226 -13.21 15.37 3.50
C THR A 226 -14.08 14.22 3.03
N ALA A 227 -15.39 14.34 3.23
CA ALA A 227 -16.40 13.50 2.61
C ALA A 227 -17.34 14.36 1.76
N LEU A 228 -17.46 14.00 0.48
CA LEU A 228 -18.31 14.71 -0.49
C LEU A 228 -19.03 13.73 -1.44
N ASN A 229 -19.96 14.26 -2.24
CA ASN A 229 -20.77 13.54 -3.22
C ASN A 229 -21.41 12.26 -2.65
N SER A 230 -22.32 12.44 -1.68
CA SER A 230 -23.13 11.39 -1.06
C SER A 230 -22.30 10.29 -0.38
N SER A 231 -21.14 10.63 0.18
CA SER A 231 -20.31 9.67 0.91
C SER A 231 -20.74 9.53 2.38
N ASN A 232 -20.41 8.42 3.02
CA ASN A 232 -20.82 8.16 4.41
C ASN A 232 -19.64 7.70 5.26
N ILE A 233 -19.54 8.23 6.48
CA ILE A 233 -18.69 7.67 7.53
C ILE A 233 -19.62 7.28 8.68
N GLN A 234 -19.77 5.98 8.90
CA GLN A 234 -20.75 5.47 9.85
C GLN A 234 -20.24 5.56 11.30
N GLY A 235 -18.95 5.32 11.53
CA GLY A 235 -18.32 5.43 12.83
C GLY A 235 -17.98 6.85 13.26
N ASN A 236 -17.23 6.96 14.36
CA ASN A 236 -16.76 8.23 14.89
C ASN A 236 -15.55 8.75 14.09
N ILE A 237 -15.38 10.07 14.05
CA ILE A 237 -14.09 10.68 13.75
C ILE A 237 -13.48 11.09 15.09
N SER A 238 -12.34 10.52 15.45
CA SER A 238 -11.60 10.88 16.66
C SER A 238 -10.21 11.36 16.29
N ASN A 239 -9.92 12.61 16.63
CA ASN A 239 -8.61 13.20 16.53
C ASN A 239 -8.05 13.44 17.93
N THR A 240 -6.91 12.82 18.23
CA THR A 240 -6.08 13.07 19.43
C THR A 240 -4.65 13.44 19.06
N GLY A 241 -4.31 13.38 17.77
CA GLY A 241 -3.07 13.88 17.20
C GLY A 241 -3.29 15.17 16.42
N LEU A 242 -2.39 15.48 15.49
CA LEU A 242 -2.42 16.73 14.72
C LEU A 242 -3.18 16.55 13.41
N ILE A 243 -4.12 17.46 13.13
CA ILE A 243 -4.64 17.73 11.79
C ILE A 243 -4.23 19.17 11.42
N SER A 244 -3.24 19.30 10.53
CA SER A 244 -2.67 20.58 10.10
C SER A 244 -3.01 20.81 8.62
N THR A 245 -3.83 21.83 8.34
CA THR A 245 -4.47 21.98 7.01
C THR A 245 -4.66 23.45 6.68
N ALA A 246 -4.55 23.82 5.40
CA ALA A 246 -4.84 25.20 4.97
C ALA A 246 -6.32 25.53 4.80
N ILE A 247 -7.16 24.53 4.52
CA ILE A 247 -8.59 24.73 4.23
C ILE A 247 -9.45 24.31 5.43
N ASP A 248 -9.92 23.06 5.45
CA ASP A 248 -10.75 22.52 6.54
C ASP A 248 -10.01 21.38 7.24
N GLY A 249 -10.09 21.30 8.57
CA GLY A 249 -9.63 20.10 9.28
C GLY A 249 -10.49 18.88 8.93
N ILE A 250 -11.82 19.04 9.06
CA ILE A 250 -12.83 18.02 8.75
C ILE A 250 -13.99 18.68 8.00
N SER A 251 -14.33 18.17 6.82
CA SER A 251 -15.38 18.72 5.95
C SER A 251 -16.32 17.61 5.44
N ILE A 252 -17.61 17.67 5.82
CA ILE A 252 -18.64 16.71 5.39
C ILE A 252 -19.70 17.49 4.59
N THR A 253 -19.76 17.29 3.27
CA THR A 253 -20.52 18.15 2.36
C THR A 253 -21.23 17.36 1.25
N HIS A 254 -22.01 18.05 0.40
CA HIS A 254 -22.61 17.47 -0.81
C HIS A 254 -23.43 16.19 -0.54
N ALA A 255 -24.40 16.30 0.37
CA ALA A 255 -25.25 15.20 0.84
C ALA A 255 -24.49 14.03 1.52
N SER A 256 -23.21 14.21 1.85
CA SER A 256 -22.46 13.26 2.66
C SER A 256 -22.93 13.30 4.11
N THR A 257 -22.77 12.18 4.81
CA THR A 257 -23.33 11.98 6.15
C THR A 257 -22.34 11.36 7.10
N MET A 258 -22.53 11.65 8.39
CA MET A 258 -21.85 11.02 9.51
C MET A 258 -22.87 10.24 10.34
N GLY A 259 -22.58 8.97 10.64
CA GLY A 259 -23.37 8.17 11.58
C GLY A 259 -22.91 8.34 13.04
N GLY A 260 -21.63 8.64 13.25
CA GLY A 260 -21.02 8.84 14.57
C GLY A 260 -20.83 10.31 14.96
N SER A 261 -19.99 10.53 15.97
CA SER A 261 -19.61 11.85 16.47
C SER A 261 -18.22 12.28 16.00
N ILE A 262 -17.94 13.57 16.05
CA ILE A 262 -16.59 14.14 15.88
C ILE A 262 -16.04 14.47 17.26
N LEU A 263 -14.94 13.84 17.65
CA LEU A 263 -14.21 14.10 18.89
C LEU A 263 -12.82 14.63 18.54
N ASN A 264 -12.55 15.89 18.84
CA ASN A 264 -11.26 16.54 18.55
C ASN A 264 -10.59 17.01 19.84
N ASN A 265 -9.52 16.31 20.24
CA ASN A 265 -8.75 16.53 21.47
C ASN A 265 -7.24 16.72 21.20
N GLY A 266 -6.83 16.85 19.94
CA GLY A 266 -5.45 17.09 19.52
C GLY A 266 -5.23 18.46 18.90
#